data_AF-A0A812KN57-F1
#
_entry.id   AF-A0A812KN57-F1
#
_cell.length_a   1.000
_cell.length_b   1.000
_cell.length_c   1.000
_cell.angle_alpha   90.00
_cell.angle_beta   90.00
_cell.angle_gamma   90.00
#
_symmetry.space_group_name_H-M   'P 1'
#
loop_
_entity.id
_entity.type
_entity.pdbx_description
1 polymer ?
#
loop_
_entity_poly.entity_id
_entity_poly.type
_entity_poly.pdbx_seq_one_letter_code
_entity_poly.pdbx_strand_id
1 'polypeptide(L)'
;MGDLLSTCGCTNPDEECTKEVVARVWVAPAGPVLLGNVFPARPNPPRKVPRSTSSLSRAASEANATFRAYHEDRSVIIDPFLVEPNGDAWGYFAVYDGHGGSEAVDAVKAQLHILVLDELVRVTRAGPVTDAVVAGVLTRAFRRVDEQLKLLGPATWQCGCTATVVLSHRTAARLRLHVGVLRDL
;
A
#
# COMPACT_ATOMS: atom_id res chain seq x y z
N MET A 1 38.01 -24.86 5.08
CA MET A 1 36.61 -25.13 4.71
C MET A 1 35.83 -25.09 6.01
N GLY A 2 35.29 -23.93 6.35
CA GLY A 2 34.55 -23.70 7.59
C GLY A 2 33.23 -23.05 7.22
N ASP A 3 32.14 -23.78 7.45
CA ASP A 3 30.77 -23.32 7.28
C ASP A 3 30.42 -22.34 8.40
N LEU A 4 30.15 -21.09 8.03
CA LEU A 4 29.52 -20.09 8.89
C LEU A 4 28.00 -20.20 8.69
N LEU A 5 27.38 -21.10 9.44
CA LEU A 5 25.95 -21.04 9.71
C LEU A 5 25.69 -19.84 10.63
N SER A 6 25.29 -18.72 10.03
CA SER A 6 24.74 -17.58 10.76
C SER A 6 23.36 -17.96 11.27
N THR A 7 23.29 -18.30 12.56
CA THR A 7 22.04 -18.56 13.26
C THR A 7 21.30 -17.24 13.49
N CYS A 8 20.24 -17.00 12.73
CA CYS A 8 19.23 -16.01 13.11
C CYS A 8 18.55 -16.49 14.40
N GLY A 9 18.71 -15.72 15.47
CA GLY A 9 18.14 -15.99 16.79
C GLY A 9 16.63 -15.72 16.83
N CYS A 10 15.84 -16.68 16.38
CA CYS A 10 14.42 -16.78 16.72
C CYS A 10 14.25 -17.97 17.67
N THR A 11 14.22 -17.71 18.98
CA THR A 11 14.25 -18.76 20.01
C THR A 11 12.88 -19.31 20.42
N ASN A 12 11.76 -18.84 19.86
CA ASN A 12 10.43 -19.37 20.20
C ASN A 12 9.51 -19.45 18.97
N PRO A 13 9.07 -20.65 18.56
CA PRO A 13 8.07 -20.82 17.50
C PRO A 13 6.62 -20.53 17.94
N ASP A 14 6.37 -20.33 19.24
CA ASP A 14 5.02 -20.17 19.83
C ASP A 14 4.70 -18.73 20.28
N GLU A 15 5.61 -17.77 20.06
CA GLU A 15 5.37 -16.37 20.39
C GLU A 15 4.61 -15.72 19.22
N GLU A 16 3.28 -15.64 19.35
CA GLU A 16 2.41 -14.91 18.43
C GLU A 16 2.84 -13.43 18.47
N CYS A 17 3.81 -13.08 17.62
CA CYS A 17 4.25 -11.71 17.38
C CYS A 17 3.01 -10.95 16.94
N THR A 18 2.42 -10.17 17.86
CA THR A 18 1.27 -9.33 17.55
C THR A 18 1.74 -8.27 16.57
N LYS A 19 1.66 -8.59 15.27
CA LYS A 19 2.03 -7.69 14.17
C LYS A 19 1.10 -6.49 14.23
N GLU A 20 1.61 -5.37 14.72
CA GLU A 20 0.82 -4.16 14.91
C GLU A 20 0.52 -3.52 13.54
N VAL A 21 -0.74 -3.59 13.11
CA VAL A 21 -1.22 -2.82 11.95
C VAL A 21 -1.55 -1.41 12.42
N VAL A 22 -0.63 -0.48 12.18
CA VAL A 22 -0.88 0.94 12.47
C VAL A 22 -1.56 1.57 11.26
N ALA A 23 -2.89 1.75 11.34
CA ALA A 23 -3.65 2.52 10.37
C ALA A 23 -3.73 4.00 10.80
N ARG A 24 -3.20 4.91 9.99
CA ARG A 24 -3.33 6.37 10.21
C ARG A 24 -4.10 6.99 9.04
N VAL A 25 -5.01 7.90 9.37
CA VAL A 25 -5.79 8.63 8.36
C VAL A 25 -5.27 10.06 8.27
N TRP A 26 -5.00 10.50 7.06
CA TRP A 26 -4.68 11.89 6.76
C TRP A 26 -5.74 12.46 5.81
N VAL A 27 -6.28 13.63 6.15
CA VAL A 27 -7.32 14.30 5.36
C VAL A 27 -6.77 15.61 4.86
N ALA A 28 -6.59 15.75 3.54
CA ALA A 28 -6.40 17.05 2.91
C ALA A 28 -7.77 17.63 2.53
N PRO A 29 -7.98 18.95 2.69
CA PRO A 29 -9.03 19.61 1.95
C PRO A 29 -8.74 19.44 0.44
N ALA A 30 -9.73 19.09 -0.39
CA ALA A 30 -9.56 19.27 -1.83
C ALA A 30 -9.73 20.76 -2.15
N GLY A 31 -8.72 21.54 -1.77
CA GLY A 31 -8.53 22.84 -2.35
C GLY A 31 -8.03 22.69 -3.78
N PRO A 32 -8.33 23.64 -4.69
CA PRO A 32 -7.58 23.74 -5.92
C PRO A 32 -6.10 23.93 -5.56
N VAL A 33 -5.21 23.12 -6.14
CA VAL A 33 -3.76 23.37 -6.10
C VAL A 33 -3.52 24.66 -6.88
N LEU A 34 -3.56 25.79 -6.17
CA LEU A 34 -3.24 27.11 -6.71
C LEU A 34 -1.72 27.22 -6.81
N LEU A 35 -1.16 26.73 -7.91
CA LEU A 35 0.05 27.33 -8.46
C LEU A 35 -0.31 28.76 -8.85
N GLY A 36 0.41 29.73 -8.26
CA GLY A 36 0.10 31.14 -8.33
C GLY A 36 -0.13 31.66 -9.75
N ASN A 37 -1.22 32.41 -9.91
CA ASN A 37 -1.25 33.74 -10.52
C ASN A 37 -2.67 34.28 -10.40
N VAL A 38 -2.80 35.42 -9.72
CA VAL A 38 -4.07 36.13 -9.55
C VAL A 38 -4.44 36.77 -10.88
N PHE A 39 -5.41 36.18 -11.58
CA PHE A 39 -6.18 36.84 -12.62
C PHE A 39 -7.67 36.77 -12.25
N PRO A 40 -8.47 37.81 -12.48
CA PRO A 40 -9.90 37.81 -12.15
C PRO A 40 -10.62 36.75 -12.99
N ALA A 41 -11.20 35.74 -12.32
CA ALA A 41 -11.78 34.58 -12.96
C ALA A 41 -13.16 34.88 -13.57
N ARG A 42 -13.30 34.67 -14.89
CA ARG A 42 -14.58 34.32 -15.51
C ARG A 42 -15.07 32.98 -14.94
N PRO A 43 -16.39 32.75 -14.79
CA PRO A 43 -16.92 31.44 -14.43
C PRO A 43 -16.61 30.44 -15.56
N ASN A 44 -15.58 29.62 -15.38
CA ASN A 44 -15.29 28.53 -16.30
C ASN A 44 -16.25 27.36 -16.02
N PRO A 45 -16.74 26.67 -17.06
CA PRO A 45 -17.49 25.42 -16.88
C PRO A 45 -16.60 24.39 -16.14
N PRO A 46 -17.20 23.43 -15.41
CA PRO A 46 -16.45 22.47 -14.61
C PRO A 46 -15.44 21.73 -15.49
N ARG A 47 -14.16 22.06 -15.27
CA ARG A 47 -13.04 21.50 -16.01
C ARG A 47 -12.99 20.00 -15.71
N LYS A 48 -13.14 19.14 -16.72
CA LYS A 48 -12.89 17.70 -16.62
C LYS A 48 -11.38 17.47 -16.48
N VAL A 49 -10.82 17.75 -15.31
CA VAL A 49 -9.40 17.47 -15.01
C VAL A 49 -9.20 15.95 -14.94
N PRO A 50 -8.04 15.42 -15.40
CA PRO A 50 -7.77 13.99 -15.32
C PRO A 50 -7.78 13.57 -13.85
N ARG A 51 -8.60 12.56 -13.51
CA ARG A 51 -8.89 12.14 -12.13
C ARG A 51 -7.77 11.30 -11.47
N SER A 52 -6.55 11.34 -12.02
CA SER A 52 -5.43 10.50 -11.54
C SER A 52 -4.49 11.27 -10.62
N THR A 53 -4.34 10.78 -9.39
CA THR A 53 -3.28 11.15 -8.44
C THR A 53 -1.89 10.65 -8.87
N SER A 54 -1.82 9.69 -9.80
CA SER A 54 -0.54 9.14 -10.25
C SER A 54 0.41 10.17 -10.86
N SER A 55 -0.15 11.28 -11.38
CA SER A 55 0.64 12.42 -11.90
C SER A 55 1.56 13.06 -10.85
N LEU A 56 1.27 12.88 -9.55
CA LEU A 56 2.07 13.35 -8.42
C LEU A 56 2.97 12.27 -7.81
N SER A 57 2.92 11.04 -8.33
CA SER A 57 3.68 9.91 -7.82
C SER A 57 4.86 9.57 -8.74
N ARG A 58 6.00 9.24 -8.15
CA ARG A 58 7.14 8.64 -8.85
C ARG A 58 7.67 7.50 -8.01
N ALA A 59 8.07 6.42 -8.67
CA ALA A 59 8.80 5.33 -8.07
C ALA A 59 10.12 5.19 -8.82
N ALA A 60 11.23 5.21 -8.07
CA ALA A 60 12.52 4.81 -8.60
C ALA A 60 12.67 3.30 -8.36
N SER A 61 13.13 2.57 -9.38
CA SER A 61 13.32 1.11 -9.32
C SER A 61 14.77 0.70 -9.60
N GLU A 62 15.69 1.67 -9.67
CA GLU A 62 17.09 1.42 -9.98
C GLU A 62 17.80 0.77 -8.79
N ALA A 63 18.55 -0.29 -9.06
CA ALA A 63 19.34 -0.96 -8.04
C ALA A 63 20.47 -0.04 -7.56
N ASN A 64 20.59 0.12 -6.24
CA ASN A 64 21.72 0.83 -5.64
C ASN A 64 22.98 -0.07 -5.57
N ALA A 65 23.44 -0.53 -6.74
CA ALA A 65 24.50 -1.54 -6.87
C ALA A 65 25.84 -1.12 -6.23
N THR A 66 26.06 0.18 -6.03
CA THR A 66 27.25 0.72 -5.36
C THR A 66 27.26 0.43 -3.86
N PHE A 67 26.09 0.33 -3.22
CA PHE A 67 25.97 0.17 -1.76
C PHE A 67 25.27 -1.12 -1.33
N ARG A 68 24.50 -1.77 -2.23
CA ARG A 68 23.82 -3.04 -1.97
C ARG A 68 24.03 -4.00 -3.12
N ALA A 69 24.36 -5.25 -2.78
CA ALA A 69 24.52 -6.33 -3.76
C ALA A 69 23.19 -6.76 -4.41
N TYR A 70 22.07 -6.57 -3.70
CA TYR A 70 20.73 -6.97 -4.13
C TYR A 70 19.71 -5.85 -3.85
N HIS A 71 18.65 -5.79 -4.67
CA HIS A 71 17.57 -4.81 -4.56
C HIS A 71 16.26 -5.54 -4.26
N GLU A 72 15.87 -5.51 -2.98
CA GLU A 72 14.69 -6.21 -2.46
C GLU A 72 13.47 -5.27 -2.35
N ASP A 73 13.66 -3.95 -2.48
CA ASP A 73 12.56 -3.00 -2.48
C ASP A 73 11.66 -3.17 -3.70
N ARG A 74 10.35 -2.99 -3.50
CA ARG A 74 9.34 -3.00 -4.56
C ARG A 74 8.34 -1.87 -4.32
N SER A 75 7.67 -1.46 -5.37
CA SER A 75 6.53 -0.53 -5.26
C SER A 75 5.42 -0.91 -6.22
N VAL A 76 4.18 -0.54 -5.88
CA VAL A 76 3.00 -0.71 -6.73
C VAL A 76 2.21 0.58 -6.71
N ILE A 77 1.85 1.08 -7.88
CA ILE A 77 0.98 2.25 -8.06
C ILE A 77 -0.14 1.85 -9.01
N ILE A 78 -1.38 1.88 -8.54
CA ILE A 78 -2.58 1.59 -9.32
C ILE A 78 -3.55 2.74 -9.12
N ASP A 79 -3.80 3.50 -10.18
CA ASP A 79 -4.68 4.67 -10.14
C ASP A 79 -5.32 4.91 -11.53
N PRO A 80 -6.65 4.79 -11.67
CA PRO A 80 -7.60 4.46 -10.61
C PRO A 80 -7.53 2.98 -10.20
N PHE A 81 -7.68 2.72 -8.91
CA PHE A 81 -7.76 1.39 -8.31
C PHE A 81 -9.20 0.85 -8.24
N LEU A 82 -10.16 1.71 -7.85
CA LEU A 82 -11.59 1.43 -7.88
C LEU A 82 -12.33 2.72 -8.24
N VAL A 83 -13.29 2.66 -9.15
CA VAL A 83 -14.16 3.81 -9.48
C VAL A 83 -15.58 3.44 -9.09
N GLU A 84 -16.19 4.24 -8.23
CA GLU A 84 -17.54 4.04 -7.73
C GLU A 84 -18.59 4.69 -8.67
N PRO A 85 -19.84 4.19 -8.71
CA PRO A 85 -20.88 4.76 -9.56
C PRO A 85 -21.22 6.23 -9.26
N ASN A 86 -21.00 6.67 -8.02
CA ASN A 86 -21.18 8.07 -7.59
C ASN A 86 -20.07 9.01 -8.11
N GLY A 87 -19.06 8.48 -8.81
CA GLY A 87 -17.93 9.23 -9.35
C GLY A 87 -16.74 9.35 -8.40
N ASP A 88 -16.83 8.80 -7.18
CA ASP A 88 -15.68 8.65 -6.29
C ASP A 88 -14.66 7.70 -6.89
N ALA A 89 -13.38 7.93 -6.61
CA ALA A 89 -12.29 7.15 -7.15
C ALA A 89 -11.27 6.84 -6.06
N TRP A 90 -10.78 5.61 -6.06
CA TRP A 90 -9.73 5.12 -5.19
C TRP A 90 -8.42 4.99 -5.96
N GLY A 91 -7.30 5.16 -5.27
CA GLY A 91 -5.96 4.85 -5.76
C GLY A 91 -5.22 4.01 -4.74
N TYR A 92 -4.36 3.12 -5.21
CA TYR A 92 -3.53 2.23 -4.40
C TYR A 92 -2.06 2.55 -4.65
N PHE A 93 -1.33 2.84 -3.58
CA PHE A 93 0.09 3.11 -3.63
C PHE A 93 0.75 2.29 -2.55
N ALA A 94 1.79 1.54 -2.88
CA ALA A 94 2.50 0.74 -1.91
C ALA A 94 4.00 0.79 -2.16
N VAL A 95 4.75 0.79 -1.06
CA VAL A 95 6.20 0.55 -1.03
C VAL A 95 6.42 -0.64 -0.12
N TYR A 96 7.28 -1.54 -0.56
CA TYR A 96 7.68 -2.74 0.14
C TYR A 96 9.20 -2.73 0.28
N ASP A 97 9.69 -2.96 1.49
CA ASP A 97 11.12 -3.07 1.80
C ASP A 97 11.38 -4.50 2.24
N GLY A 98 11.97 -5.28 1.32
CA GLY A 98 12.29 -6.69 1.54
C GLY A 98 13.57 -6.87 2.35
N HIS A 99 13.66 -7.98 3.08
CA HIS A 99 14.87 -8.37 3.79
C HIS A 99 15.03 -9.90 3.79
N GLY A 100 16.26 -10.39 3.67
CA GLY A 100 16.56 -11.83 3.74
C GLY A 100 16.21 -12.62 2.49
N GLY A 101 15.89 -11.94 1.38
CA GLY A 101 15.45 -12.53 0.11
C GLY A 101 14.40 -11.68 -0.58
N SER A 102 14.17 -11.91 -1.88
CA SER A 102 13.13 -11.20 -2.65
C SER A 102 11.82 -11.98 -2.76
N GLU A 103 11.76 -13.20 -2.22
CA GLU A 103 10.63 -14.12 -2.36
C GLU A 103 9.37 -13.57 -1.67
N ALA A 104 9.49 -13.14 -0.41
CA ALA A 104 8.37 -12.56 0.34
C ALA A 104 7.84 -11.28 -0.33
N VAL A 105 8.73 -10.36 -0.67
CA VAL A 105 8.34 -9.09 -1.29
C VAL A 105 7.72 -9.27 -2.68
N ASP A 106 8.22 -10.20 -3.48
CA ASP A 106 7.67 -10.49 -4.81
C ASP A 106 6.28 -11.14 -4.70
N ALA A 107 6.07 -12.04 -3.72
CA ALA A 107 4.76 -12.62 -3.43
C ALA A 107 3.75 -11.57 -2.93
N VAL A 108 4.15 -10.71 -2.00
CA VAL A 108 3.31 -9.64 -1.43
C VAL A 108 2.94 -8.62 -2.50
N LYS A 109 3.91 -8.19 -3.32
CA LYS A 109 3.68 -7.31 -4.47
C LYS A 109 2.61 -7.88 -5.41
N ALA A 110 2.66 -9.19 -5.68
CA ALA A 110 1.75 -9.85 -6.60
C ALA A 110 0.32 -10.00 -6.06
N GLN A 111 0.13 -10.15 -4.74
CA GLN A 111 -1.19 -10.49 -4.17
C GLN A 111 -1.85 -9.39 -3.35
N LEU A 112 -1.10 -8.56 -2.62
CA LEU A 112 -1.70 -7.71 -1.60
C LEU A 112 -2.72 -6.72 -2.17
N HIS A 113 -2.42 -6.09 -3.31
CA HIS A 113 -3.34 -5.17 -3.96
C HIS A 113 -4.63 -5.85 -4.44
N ILE A 114 -4.59 -7.12 -4.83
CA ILE A 114 -5.78 -7.90 -5.20
C ILE A 114 -6.67 -8.13 -3.96
N LEU A 115 -6.06 -8.57 -2.86
CA LEU A 115 -6.76 -8.80 -1.59
C LEU A 115 -7.40 -7.52 -1.04
N VAL A 116 -6.70 -6.38 -1.14
CA VAL A 116 -7.23 -5.08 -0.75
C VAL A 116 -8.40 -4.67 -1.65
N LEU A 117 -8.31 -4.88 -2.96
CA LEU A 117 -9.39 -4.55 -3.90
C LEU A 117 -10.66 -5.35 -3.58
N ASP A 118 -10.53 -6.67 -3.36
CA ASP A 118 -11.66 -7.55 -3.04
C ASP A 118 -12.39 -7.13 -1.76
N GLU A 119 -11.63 -6.80 -0.71
CA GLU A 119 -12.17 -6.31 0.55
C GLU A 119 -12.81 -4.92 0.39
N LEU A 120 -12.20 -4.04 -0.40
CA LEU A 120 -12.70 -2.69 -0.65
C LEU A 120 -14.02 -2.72 -1.45
N VAL A 121 -14.11 -3.54 -2.50
CA VAL A 121 -15.34 -3.75 -3.29
C VAL A 121 -16.46 -4.31 -2.41
N ARG A 122 -16.14 -5.21 -1.48
CA ARG A 122 -17.11 -5.77 -0.53
C ARG A 122 -17.71 -4.69 0.37
N VAL A 123 -16.87 -3.84 0.97
CA VAL A 123 -17.34 -2.82 1.93
C VAL A 123 -18.06 -1.65 1.25
N THR A 124 -17.60 -1.24 0.07
CA THR A 124 -18.25 -0.16 -0.72
C THR A 124 -19.66 -0.54 -1.17
N ARG A 125 -19.89 -1.82 -1.49
CA ARG A 125 -21.23 -2.33 -1.81
C ARG A 125 -22.14 -2.47 -0.59
N ALA A 126 -21.58 -2.65 0.60
CA ALA A 126 -22.33 -2.89 1.82
C ALA A 126 -22.90 -1.60 2.44
N GLY A 127 -22.28 -0.45 2.16
CA GLY A 127 -22.75 0.84 2.68
C GLY A 127 -21.67 1.91 2.71
N PRO A 128 -21.90 3.00 3.46
CA PRO A 128 -20.95 4.10 3.57
C PRO A 128 -19.58 3.65 4.12
N VAL A 129 -18.52 4.01 3.42
CA VAL A 129 -17.15 3.69 3.83
C VAL A 129 -16.66 4.71 4.85
N THR A 130 -16.47 4.25 6.09
CA THR A 130 -15.86 5.04 7.16
C THR A 130 -14.38 4.68 7.33
N ASP A 131 -13.64 5.53 8.05
CA ASP A 131 -12.21 5.32 8.30
C ASP A 131 -11.92 3.99 9.01
N ALA A 132 -12.77 3.60 9.97
CA ALA A 132 -12.67 2.33 10.68
C ALA A 132 -12.90 1.12 9.74
N VAL A 133 -13.81 1.27 8.76
CA VAL A 133 -14.06 0.22 7.77
C VAL A 133 -12.84 0.03 6.86
N VAL A 134 -12.21 1.12 6.41
CA VAL A 134 -10.98 1.05 5.60
C VAL A 134 -9.81 0.45 6.39
N ALA A 135 -9.65 0.83 7.66
CA ALA A 135 -8.65 0.19 8.54
C ALA A 135 -8.89 -1.33 8.65
N GLY A 136 -10.16 -1.75 8.76
CA GLY A 136 -10.53 -3.16 8.73
C GLY A 136 -10.22 -3.86 7.41
N VAL A 137 -10.41 -3.19 6.26
CA VAL A 137 -10.03 -3.70 4.93
C VAL A 137 -8.53 -4.00 4.88
N LEU A 138 -7.69 -3.02 5.24
CA LEU A 138 -6.24 -3.19 5.23
C LEU A 138 -5.79 -4.29 6.20
N THR A 139 -6.32 -4.30 7.42
CA THR A 139 -6.01 -5.33 8.43
C THR A 139 -6.33 -6.74 7.94
N ARG A 140 -7.51 -6.95 7.33
CA ARG A 140 -7.90 -8.26 6.81
C ARG A 140 -7.07 -8.68 5.60
N ALA A 141 -6.73 -7.74 4.70
CA ALA A 141 -5.86 -8.02 3.57
C ALA A 141 -4.43 -8.38 4.01
N PHE A 142 -3.87 -7.63 4.96
CA PHE A 142 -2.55 -7.89 5.56
C PHE A 142 -2.50 -9.27 6.22
N ARG A 143 -3.50 -9.60 7.04
CA ARG A 143 -3.59 -10.93 7.64
C ARG A 143 -3.71 -12.04 6.58
N ARG A 144 -4.48 -11.82 5.51
CA ARG A 144 -4.61 -12.83 4.45
C ARG A 144 -3.32 -13.05 3.67
N VAL A 145 -2.58 -12.00 3.34
CA VAL A 145 -1.31 -12.18 2.63
C VAL A 145 -0.27 -12.87 3.52
N ASP A 146 -0.26 -12.55 4.82
CA ASP A 146 0.57 -13.23 5.82
C ASP A 146 0.30 -14.75 5.87
N GLU A 147 -0.97 -15.14 5.96
CA GLU A 147 -1.36 -16.55 5.92
C GLU A 147 -0.99 -17.23 4.58
N GLN A 148 -1.06 -16.50 3.46
CA GLN A 148 -0.64 -17.04 2.17
C GLN A 148 0.87 -17.27 2.10
N LEU A 149 1.69 -16.37 2.65
CA LEU A 149 3.14 -16.52 2.69
C LEU A 149 3.56 -17.74 3.51
N LYS A 150 2.89 -18.02 4.63
CA LYS A 150 3.15 -19.22 5.45
C LYS A 150 3.02 -20.53 4.65
N LEU A 151 2.18 -20.55 3.62
CA LEU A 151 1.94 -21.71 2.76
C LEU A 151 2.98 -21.88 1.64
N LEU A 152 3.79 -20.85 1.33
CA LEU A 152 4.80 -20.91 0.27
C LEU A 152 6.07 -21.70 0.67
N GLY A 153 6.16 -22.12 1.93
CA GLY A 153 7.12 -23.11 2.40
C GLY A 153 8.42 -22.54 2.96
N PRO A 154 9.47 -23.37 3.10
CA PRO A 154 10.68 -23.02 3.85
C PRO A 154 11.48 -21.85 3.27
N ALA A 155 11.40 -21.64 1.95
CA ALA A 155 12.11 -20.54 1.27
C ALA A 155 11.62 -19.16 1.73
N THR A 156 10.31 -19.03 2.04
CA THR A 156 9.73 -17.78 2.55
C THR A 156 9.89 -17.60 4.06
N TRP A 157 10.39 -18.59 4.80
CA TRP A 157 10.55 -18.47 6.26
C TRP A 157 11.80 -17.70 6.68
N GLN A 158 12.76 -17.53 5.76
CA GLN A 158 14.02 -16.82 6.04
C GLN A 158 14.05 -15.40 5.47
N CYS A 159 13.02 -15.02 4.70
CA CYS A 159 12.86 -13.69 4.14
C CYS A 159 11.56 -13.06 4.64
N GLY A 160 11.53 -11.74 4.68
CA GLY A 160 10.33 -10.99 5.02
C GLY A 160 10.28 -9.69 4.24
N CYS A 161 9.19 -8.94 4.43
CA CYS A 161 9.15 -7.56 3.95
C CYS A 161 8.32 -6.67 4.87
N THR A 162 8.66 -5.39 4.93
CA THR A 162 7.72 -4.37 5.41
C THR A 162 6.86 -3.88 4.25
N ALA A 163 5.64 -3.46 4.55
CA ALA A 163 4.73 -2.89 3.56
C ALA A 163 4.12 -1.60 4.09
N THR A 164 4.25 -0.51 3.33
CA THR A 164 3.50 0.72 3.54
C THR A 164 2.52 0.89 2.40
N VAL A 165 1.23 0.81 2.70
CA VAL A 165 0.14 0.95 1.73
C VAL A 165 -0.63 2.22 2.01
N VAL A 166 -0.89 2.99 0.96
CA VAL A 166 -1.73 4.18 0.95
C VAL A 166 -2.92 3.94 0.02
N LEU A 167 -4.11 4.01 0.58
CA LEU A 167 -5.36 4.11 -0.17
C LEU A 167 -5.77 5.58 -0.25
N SER A 168 -5.83 6.14 -1.45
CA SER A 168 -6.36 7.48 -1.67
C SER A 168 -7.83 7.40 -2.02
N HIS A 169 -8.73 7.95 -1.22
CA HIS A 169 -10.15 8.11 -1.54
C HIS A 169 -10.41 9.53 -2.03
N ARG A 170 -10.75 9.66 -3.31
CA ARG A 170 -11.09 10.93 -3.95
C ARG A 170 -12.59 11.01 -4.14
N THR A 171 -13.17 12.06 -3.60
CA THR A 171 -14.54 12.47 -3.85
C THR A 171 -14.55 13.79 -4.61
N ALA A 172 -15.72 14.27 -5.03
CA ALA A 172 -15.84 15.59 -5.66
C ALA A 172 -15.32 16.74 -4.79
N ALA A 173 -15.32 16.60 -3.46
CA ALA A 173 -15.05 17.67 -2.51
C ALA A 173 -13.78 17.49 -1.66
N ARG A 174 -13.18 16.29 -1.64
CA ARG A 174 -12.01 15.99 -0.78
C ARG A 174 -11.14 14.85 -1.31
N LEU A 175 -9.87 14.88 -0.92
CA LEU A 175 -8.93 13.77 -1.04
C LEU A 175 -8.56 13.29 0.37
N ARG A 176 -8.82 12.01 0.65
CA ARG A 176 -8.48 11.37 1.92
C ARG A 176 -7.44 10.28 1.66
N LEU A 177 -6.44 10.19 2.53
CA LEU A 177 -5.39 9.17 2.47
C LEU A 177 -5.51 8.27 3.70
N HIS A 178 -5.59 6.97 3.47
CA HIS A 178 -5.57 5.95 4.50
C HIS A 178 -4.26 5.20 4.39
N VAL A 179 -3.43 5.28 5.44
CA VAL A 179 -2.10 4.67 5.45
C VAL A 179 -2.13 3.48 6.38
N GLY A 180 -1.78 2.30 5.87
CA GLY A 180 -1.54 1.10 6.66
C GLY A 180 -0.08 0.70 6.55
N VAL A 181 0.55 0.43 7.69
CA VAL A 181 1.91 -0.11 7.74
C VAL A 181 1.86 -1.52 8.33
N LEU A 182 2.53 -2.44 7.67
CA LEU A 182 2.76 -3.80 8.12
C LEU A 182 4.27 -4.02 8.26
N ARG A 183 4.67 -4.58 9.39
CA ARG A 183 6.06 -4.89 9.71
C ARG A 183 6.24 -6.40 9.71
N ASP A 184 7.37 -6.83 9.16
CA ASP A 184 7.89 -8.20 9.23
C ASP A 184 6.85 -9.26 8.83
N LEU A 185 6.45 -9.25 7.56
CA LEU A 185 5.69 -10.34 6.92
C LEU A 185 6.48 -11.65 6.94
#